data_AF-A0A7C7YVA6-F1
#
_entry.id   AF-A0A7C7YVA6-F1
#
_cell.length_a   1.000
_cell.length_b   1.000
_cell.length_c   1.000
_cell.angle_alpha   90.00
_cell.angle_beta   90.00
_cell.angle_gamma   90.00
#
_symmetry.space_group_name_H-M   'P 1'
#
loop_
_entity.id
_entity.type
_entity.pdbx_description
1 polymer ?
#
loop_
_entity_poly.entity_id
_entity_poly.type
_entity_poly.pdbx_seq_one_letter_code
_entity_poly.pdbx_strand_id
1 'polypeptide(L)'
;MRTLLISLSLVALFAPSCMTVDQGSGNTQANLGPWVAASPSLQRKIESQAERLPWTHGIDRVELIQWFAGVGEPAYGTLLGLVLDPRTDVAGAALAALGATRDSRLVEPLRLLPWPPASNLDLALERARTLLRLGDWSMVPVLMEGLADKRLMTRALCSQALFEATHERFGFDPNGSPVERASAVDRWQGWWFARSGDSLLDS
;
A
#
# COMPACT_ATOMS: atom_id res chain seq x y z
N MET A 1 -12.87 -93.60 -8.02
CA MET A 1 -11.80 -92.68 -8.46
C MET A 1 -12.29 -91.24 -8.27
N ARG A 2 -11.51 -90.44 -7.52
CA ARG A 2 -11.37 -88.96 -7.46
C ARG A 2 -12.34 -88.16 -8.35
N THR A 3 -13.00 -87.06 -7.99
CA THR A 3 -12.74 -85.87 -7.12
C THR A 3 -13.98 -84.95 -7.38
N LEU A 4 -14.34 -83.87 -6.68
CA LEU A 4 -13.57 -82.67 -6.32
C LEU A 4 -14.50 -81.78 -5.46
N LEU A 5 -14.01 -81.33 -4.31
CA LEU A 5 -14.62 -80.27 -3.49
C LEU A 5 -14.37 -78.92 -4.18
N ILE A 6 -15.41 -78.11 -4.37
CA ILE A 6 -15.27 -76.73 -4.86
C ILE A 6 -15.35 -75.79 -3.65
N SER A 7 -14.18 -75.36 -3.19
CA SER A 7 -14.01 -74.27 -2.24
C SER A 7 -14.19 -72.92 -2.95
N LEU A 8 -15.22 -72.17 -2.59
CA LEU A 8 -15.46 -70.82 -3.10
C LEU A 8 -14.71 -69.81 -2.21
N SER A 9 -13.48 -69.47 -2.60
CA SER A 9 -12.70 -68.41 -1.94
C SER A 9 -13.09 -67.06 -2.53
N LEU A 10 -13.77 -66.25 -1.72
CA LEU A 10 -14.11 -64.86 -2.02
C LEU A 10 -12.86 -63.98 -1.79
N VAL A 11 -12.16 -63.60 -2.86
CA VAL A 11 -11.06 -62.63 -2.80
C VAL A 11 -11.65 -61.22 -2.90
N ALA A 12 -11.68 -60.51 -1.77
CA ALA A 12 -12.02 -59.09 -1.74
C ALA A 12 -10.81 -58.27 -2.23
N LEU A 13 -10.90 -57.74 -3.45
CA LEU A 13 -9.97 -56.75 -3.98
C LEU A 13 -10.24 -55.40 -3.31
N PHE A 14 -9.40 -55.01 -2.35
CA PHE A 14 -9.33 -53.62 -1.90
C PHE A 14 -8.50 -52.83 -2.92
N ALA A 15 -9.17 -52.07 -3.78
CA ALA A 15 -8.52 -51.02 -4.56
C ALA A 15 -8.25 -49.82 -3.63
N PRO A 16 -7.01 -49.32 -3.52
CA PRO A 16 -6.76 -48.06 -2.86
C PRO A 16 -7.32 -46.93 -3.73
N SER A 17 -8.41 -46.31 -3.27
CA SER A 17 -8.89 -45.06 -3.83
C SER A 17 -7.84 -43.98 -3.59
N CYS A 18 -7.06 -43.65 -4.62
CA CYS A 18 -6.29 -42.41 -4.65
C CYS A 18 -7.28 -41.24 -4.58
N MET A 19 -7.50 -40.69 -3.39
CA MET A 19 -8.08 -39.36 -3.25
C MET A 19 -7.03 -38.35 -3.67
N THR A 20 -7.00 -38.02 -4.95
CA THR A 20 -6.47 -36.74 -5.42
C THR A 20 -7.35 -35.65 -4.83
N VAL A 21 -6.87 -34.98 -3.78
CA VAL A 21 -7.43 -33.70 -3.35
C VAL A 21 -7.12 -32.71 -4.46
N ASP A 22 -8.12 -32.47 -5.30
CA ASP A 22 -8.18 -31.33 -6.18
C ASP A 22 -8.31 -30.08 -5.30
N GLN A 23 -7.21 -29.39 -5.03
CA GLN A 23 -7.25 -28.04 -4.46
C GLN A 23 -7.67 -27.05 -5.56
N GLY A 24 -8.89 -27.21 -6.04
CA GLY A 24 -9.64 -26.17 -6.72
C GLY A 24 -10.41 -25.35 -5.70
N SER A 25 -9.76 -24.38 -5.07
CA SER A 25 -10.46 -23.25 -4.43
C SER A 25 -9.52 -22.06 -4.33
N GLY A 26 -9.87 -21.04 -5.12
CA GLY A 26 -9.12 -19.84 -5.43
C GLY A 26 -8.24 -19.31 -4.31
N ASN A 27 -6.94 -19.36 -4.54
CA ASN A 27 -6.07 -18.31 -4.05
C ASN A 27 -5.44 -17.66 -5.27
N THR A 28 -6.14 -16.69 -5.82
CA THR A 28 -5.52 -15.67 -6.66
C THR A 28 -4.63 -14.83 -5.74
N GLN A 29 -3.56 -15.42 -5.22
CA GLN A 29 -2.32 -14.69 -5.01
C GLN A 29 -1.83 -14.34 -6.40
N ALA A 30 -2.53 -13.38 -7.03
CA ALA A 30 -1.95 -12.57 -8.06
C ALA A 30 -0.58 -12.15 -7.51
N ASN A 31 0.45 -12.36 -8.31
CA ASN A 31 1.83 -12.09 -7.95
C ASN A 31 1.93 -10.60 -7.58
N LEU A 32 1.74 -10.26 -6.30
CA LEU A 32 1.52 -8.88 -5.83
C LEU A 32 2.82 -8.06 -5.81
N GLY A 33 3.97 -8.69 -6.02
CA GLY A 33 5.27 -8.03 -6.10
C GLY A 33 6.40 -8.99 -5.72
N PRO A 34 7.66 -8.52 -5.72
CA PRO A 34 8.86 -9.31 -5.41
C PRO A 34 9.06 -9.57 -3.90
N TRP A 35 7.97 -9.60 -3.12
CA TRP A 35 8.02 -9.60 -1.66
C TRP A 35 7.96 -11.01 -1.06
N VAL A 36 8.51 -11.13 0.13
CA VAL A 36 8.49 -12.38 0.89
C VAL A 36 7.05 -12.80 1.20
N ALA A 37 6.71 -14.03 0.81
CA ALA A 37 5.42 -14.62 1.11
C ALA A 37 5.26 -14.90 2.62
N ALA A 38 4.05 -14.70 3.14
CA ALA A 38 3.71 -15.06 4.51
C ALA A 38 3.79 -16.59 4.73
N SER A 39 4.20 -17.01 5.92
CA SER A 39 3.98 -18.40 6.34
C SER A 39 2.46 -18.67 6.50
N PRO A 40 1.99 -19.92 6.39
CA PRO A 40 0.55 -20.23 6.50
C PRO A 40 -0.10 -19.78 7.82
N SER A 41 0.65 -19.71 8.92
CA SER A 41 0.17 -19.20 10.20
C SER A 41 0.08 -17.67 10.22
N LEU A 42 1.08 -16.99 9.64
CA LEU A 42 1.07 -15.53 9.52
C LEU A 42 -0.01 -15.07 8.55
N GLN A 43 -0.18 -15.75 7.42
CA GLN A 43 -1.21 -15.46 6.42
C GLN A 43 -2.61 -15.48 7.04
N ARG A 44 -2.95 -16.55 7.78
CA ARG A 44 -4.22 -16.63 8.52
C ARG A 44 -4.41 -15.51 9.54
N LYS A 45 -3.31 -15.07 10.17
CA LYS A 45 -3.37 -13.93 11.11
C LYS A 45 -3.64 -12.62 10.36
N ILE A 46 -2.98 -12.38 9.23
CA ILE A 46 -3.21 -11.20 8.37
C ILE A 46 -4.67 -11.18 7.92
N GLU A 47 -5.18 -12.30 7.41
CA GLU A 47 -6.57 -12.44 6.95
C GLU A 47 -7.56 -12.17 8.09
N SER A 48 -7.38 -12.83 9.24
CA SER A 48 -8.23 -12.63 10.42
C SER A 48 -8.21 -11.17 10.92
N GLN A 49 -7.05 -10.50 10.86
CA GLN A 49 -6.97 -9.08 11.20
C GLN A 49 -7.71 -8.20 10.17
N ALA A 50 -7.59 -8.51 8.87
CA ALA A 50 -8.29 -7.77 7.81
C ALA A 50 -9.81 -7.90 7.92
N GLU A 51 -10.31 -9.09 8.26
CA GLU A 51 -11.74 -9.35 8.50
C GLU A 51 -12.32 -8.55 9.67
N ARG A 52 -11.49 -8.17 10.64
CA ARG A 52 -11.92 -7.33 11.78
C ARG A 52 -12.06 -5.86 11.42
N LEU A 53 -11.37 -5.39 10.39
CA LEU A 53 -11.27 -3.98 10.03
C LEU A 53 -12.65 -3.27 9.90
N PRO A 54 -13.70 -3.86 9.28
CA PRO A 54 -15.02 -3.23 9.21
C PRO A 54 -15.64 -2.86 10.56
N TRP A 55 -15.25 -3.56 11.64
CA TRP A 55 -15.81 -3.42 12.98
C TRP A 55 -14.93 -2.59 13.92
N THR A 56 -13.74 -2.18 13.47
CA THR A 56 -12.84 -1.29 14.22
C THR A 56 -13.17 0.17 13.97
N HIS A 57 -12.85 1.06 14.91
CA HIS A 57 -13.16 2.50 14.82
C HIS A 57 -12.03 3.33 15.40
N GLY A 58 -11.92 4.59 14.95
CA GLY A 58 -10.98 5.55 15.50
C GLY A 58 -9.55 5.01 15.59
N ILE A 59 -8.98 5.05 16.79
CA ILE A 59 -7.59 4.65 17.03
C ILE A 59 -7.35 3.16 16.76
N ASP A 60 -8.25 2.27 17.15
CA ASP A 60 -8.12 0.81 16.95
C ASP A 60 -7.97 0.45 15.46
N ARG A 61 -8.67 1.19 14.60
CA ARG A 61 -8.60 1.01 13.14
C ARG A 61 -7.22 1.42 12.62
N VAL A 62 -6.71 2.56 13.09
CA VAL A 62 -5.38 3.05 12.72
C VAL A 62 -4.30 2.10 13.21
N GLU A 63 -4.39 1.62 14.45
CA GLU A 63 -3.45 0.64 15.02
C GLU A 63 -3.46 -0.68 14.25
N LEU A 64 -4.64 -1.17 13.86
CA LEU A 64 -4.77 -2.36 13.03
C LEU A 64 -4.11 -2.17 11.66
N ILE A 65 -4.27 -1.02 11.04
CA ILE A 65 -3.62 -0.72 9.75
C ILE A 65 -2.10 -0.59 9.91
N GLN A 66 -1.65 0.07 10.98
CA GLN A 66 -0.23 0.16 11.33
C GLN A 66 0.38 -1.21 11.63
N TRP A 67 -0.40 -2.13 12.21
CA TRP A 67 0.04 -3.50 12.45
C TRP A 67 0.41 -4.20 11.14
N PHE A 68 -0.35 -4.03 10.06
CA PHE A 68 0.04 -4.57 8.74
C PHE A 68 1.39 -4.01 8.26
N ALA A 69 1.65 -2.71 8.44
CA ALA A 69 2.95 -2.15 8.10
C ALA A 69 4.08 -2.72 8.98
N GLY A 70 3.80 -3.01 10.25
CA GLY A 70 4.74 -3.68 11.16
C GLY A 70 5.02 -5.14 10.80
N VAL A 71 4.07 -5.83 10.15
CA VAL A 71 4.31 -7.17 9.56
C VAL A 71 5.27 -7.07 8.37
N GLY A 72 5.22 -5.97 7.62
CA GLY A 72 6.11 -5.68 6.51
C GLY A 72 5.68 -6.37 5.21
N GLU A 73 6.66 -6.79 4.42
CA GLU A 73 6.50 -7.40 3.10
C GLU A 73 5.30 -8.37 2.97
N PRO A 74 5.07 -9.32 3.90
CA PRO A 74 3.97 -10.26 3.78
C PRO A 74 2.58 -9.63 3.80
N ALA A 75 2.43 -8.41 4.33
CA ALA A 75 1.16 -7.70 4.46
C ALA A 75 0.99 -6.54 3.46
N TYR A 76 1.97 -6.30 2.57
CA TYR A 76 1.87 -5.23 1.56
C TYR A 76 0.69 -5.40 0.62
N GLY A 77 0.38 -6.64 0.23
CA GLY A 77 -0.82 -6.96 -0.54
C GLY A 77 -2.11 -6.49 0.14
N THR A 78 -2.22 -6.72 1.45
CA THR A 78 -3.36 -6.24 2.25
C THR A 78 -3.42 -4.73 2.28
N LEU A 79 -2.29 -4.04 2.57
CA LEU A 79 -2.25 -2.58 2.60
C LEU A 79 -2.61 -1.96 1.24
N LEU A 80 -2.11 -2.49 0.13
CA LEU A 80 -2.44 -2.04 -1.23
C LEU A 80 -3.94 -2.23 -1.53
N GLY A 81 -4.56 -3.30 -1.03
CA GLY A 81 -6.02 -3.46 -1.10
C GLY A 81 -6.78 -2.41 -0.30
N LEU A 82 -6.30 -2.07 0.91
CA LEU A 82 -6.93 -1.07 1.78
C LEU A 82 -6.81 0.37 1.24
N VAL A 83 -5.81 0.65 0.40
CA VAL A 83 -5.69 1.93 -0.32
C VAL A 83 -6.90 2.19 -1.24
N LEU A 84 -7.60 1.13 -1.66
CA LEU A 84 -8.83 1.21 -2.48
C LEU A 84 -10.12 1.15 -1.65
N ASP A 85 -10.05 1.12 -0.32
CA ASP A 85 -11.24 1.10 0.53
C ASP A 85 -12.06 2.39 0.32
N PRO A 86 -13.40 2.29 0.17
CA PRO A 86 -14.24 3.48 -0.05
C PRO A 86 -14.24 4.46 1.13
N ARG A 87 -13.83 4.02 2.32
CA ARG A 87 -13.73 4.87 3.51
C ARG A 87 -12.40 5.62 3.48
N THR A 88 -12.46 6.94 3.35
CA THR A 88 -11.27 7.78 3.15
C THR A 88 -10.29 7.71 4.32
N ASP A 89 -10.76 7.46 5.54
CA ASP A 89 -9.91 7.26 6.72
C ASP A 89 -9.12 5.94 6.65
N VAL A 90 -9.70 4.87 6.09
CA VAL A 90 -9.00 3.61 5.85
C VAL A 90 -7.97 3.77 4.75
N ALA A 91 -8.37 4.31 3.59
CA ALA A 91 -7.47 4.52 2.48
C ALA A 91 -6.29 5.44 2.85
N GLY A 92 -6.58 6.54 3.55
CA GLY A 92 -5.55 7.47 4.05
C GLY A 92 -4.60 6.82 5.06
N ALA A 93 -5.13 6.03 6.01
CA ALA A 93 -4.28 5.31 6.96
C ALA A 93 -3.42 4.24 6.27
N ALA A 94 -3.94 3.54 5.27
CA ALA A 94 -3.20 2.55 4.50
C ALA A 94 -2.06 3.20 3.70
N LEU A 95 -2.31 4.34 3.05
CA LEU A 95 -1.28 5.14 2.39
C LEU A 95 -0.19 5.58 3.37
N ALA A 96 -0.57 6.18 4.50
CA ALA A 96 0.39 6.61 5.51
C ALA A 96 1.23 5.45 6.06
N ALA A 97 0.62 4.27 6.26
CA ALA A 97 1.28 3.05 6.71
C ALA A 97 2.27 2.53 5.65
N LEU A 98 1.88 2.47 4.38
CA LEU A 98 2.79 2.14 3.27
C LEU A 98 3.98 3.10 3.22
N GLY A 99 3.73 4.41 3.27
CA GLY A 99 4.81 5.42 3.24
C GLY A 99 5.76 5.35 4.43
N ALA A 100 5.30 4.84 5.58
CA ALA A 100 6.16 4.61 6.75
C ALA A 100 7.15 3.46 6.57
N THR A 101 6.88 2.52 5.66
CA THR A 101 7.80 1.40 5.36
C THR A 101 9.07 1.87 4.65
N ARG A 102 9.00 2.99 3.91
CA ARG A 102 10.08 3.51 3.05
C ARG A 102 10.59 2.51 2.00
N ASP A 103 9.82 1.47 1.68
CA ASP A 103 10.22 0.47 0.70
C ASP A 103 9.92 0.95 -0.73
N SER A 104 10.97 1.38 -1.43
CA SER A 104 10.86 1.86 -2.82
C SER A 104 10.25 0.86 -3.81
N ARG A 105 10.25 -0.45 -3.51
CA ARG A 105 9.58 -1.46 -4.34
C ARG A 105 8.06 -1.29 -4.38
N LEU A 106 7.48 -0.49 -3.48
CA LEU A 106 6.04 -0.17 -3.46
C LEU A 106 5.63 0.95 -4.41
N VAL A 107 6.56 1.69 -5.04
CA VAL A 107 6.24 2.81 -5.95
C VAL A 107 5.36 2.33 -7.11
N GLU A 108 5.83 1.37 -7.89
CA GLU A 108 5.09 0.88 -9.06
C GLU A 108 3.78 0.17 -8.69
N PRO A 109 3.74 -0.76 -7.72
CA PRO A 109 2.49 -1.33 -7.24
C PRO A 109 1.46 -0.29 -6.82
N LEU A 110 1.88 0.77 -6.11
CA LEU A 110 0.99 1.85 -5.69
C LEU A 110 0.53 2.71 -6.87
N ARG A 111 1.37 2.99 -7.87
CA ARG A 111 0.99 3.72 -9.09
C ARG A 111 -0.05 2.97 -9.92
N LEU A 112 0.13 1.65 -10.06
CA LEU A 112 -0.72 0.79 -10.89
C LEU A 112 -2.07 0.45 -10.27
N LEU A 113 -2.31 0.79 -9.00
CA LEU A 113 -3.63 0.61 -8.40
C LEU A 113 -4.71 1.36 -9.19
N PRO A 114 -5.91 0.76 -9.38
CA PRO A 114 -7.05 1.38 -10.05
C PRO A 114 -7.63 2.51 -9.19
N TRP A 115 -6.95 3.65 -9.18
CA TRP A 115 -7.27 4.79 -8.34
C TRP A 115 -8.48 5.54 -8.89
N PRO A 116 -9.46 5.91 -8.04
CA PRO A 116 -10.64 6.64 -8.50
C PRO A 116 -10.24 7.99 -9.11
N PRO A 117 -10.64 8.31 -10.36
CA PRO A 117 -10.32 9.60 -11.00
C PRO A 117 -10.88 10.81 -10.22
N ALA A 118 -11.96 10.62 -9.47
CA ALA A 118 -12.60 11.65 -8.64
C ALA A 118 -12.23 11.52 -7.15
N SER A 119 -11.04 11.00 -6.81
CA SER A 119 -10.61 10.92 -5.41
C SER A 119 -10.59 12.30 -4.75
N ASN A 120 -11.01 12.38 -3.48
CA ASN A 120 -10.85 13.56 -2.64
C ASN A 120 -9.40 14.10 -2.73
N LEU A 121 -9.25 15.42 -2.90
CA LEU A 121 -7.96 16.11 -2.94
C LEU A 121 -7.03 15.75 -1.77
N ASP A 122 -7.55 15.61 -0.55
CA ASP A 122 -6.75 15.22 0.62
C ASP A 122 -6.17 13.81 0.46
N LEU A 123 -6.95 12.90 -0.10
CA LEU A 123 -6.50 11.53 -0.35
C LEU A 123 -5.51 11.47 -1.52
N ALA A 124 -5.71 12.31 -2.55
CA ALA A 124 -4.75 12.45 -3.66
C ALA A 124 -3.39 12.99 -3.17
N LEU A 125 -3.39 13.98 -2.28
CA LEU A 125 -2.18 14.52 -1.68
C LEU A 125 -1.51 13.55 -0.71
N GLU A 126 -2.28 12.76 0.05
CA GLU A 126 -1.71 11.70 0.89
C GLU A 126 -1.05 10.61 0.01
N ARG A 127 -1.62 10.31 -1.15
CA ARG A 127 -1.00 9.39 -2.12
C ARG A 127 0.29 9.97 -2.69
N ALA A 128 0.31 11.23 -3.09
CA ALA A 128 1.51 11.92 -3.56
C ALA A 128 2.61 11.95 -2.48
N ARG A 129 2.24 12.28 -1.23
CA ARG A 129 3.13 12.22 -0.07
C ARG A 129 3.69 10.81 0.14
N THR A 130 2.84 9.79 0.05
CA THR A 130 3.24 8.39 0.22
C THR A 130 4.24 7.99 -0.85
N LEU A 131 3.92 8.23 -2.13
CA LEU A 131 4.79 7.96 -3.26
C LEU A 131 6.15 8.67 -3.11
N LEU A 132 6.17 9.95 -2.71
CA LEU A 132 7.42 10.67 -2.43
C LEU A 132 8.24 10.01 -1.31
N ARG A 133 7.60 9.57 -0.21
CA ARG A 133 8.28 8.88 0.90
C ARG A 133 8.86 7.52 0.47
N LEU A 134 8.26 6.89 -0.53
CA LEU A 134 8.75 5.66 -1.16
C LEU A 134 9.85 5.94 -2.22
N GLY A 135 10.12 7.19 -2.55
CA GLY A 135 11.20 7.59 -3.47
C GLY A 135 10.73 8.09 -4.84
N ASP A 136 9.42 8.25 -5.06
CA ASP A 136 8.89 8.84 -6.29
C ASP A 136 9.00 10.37 -6.27
N TRP A 137 10.15 10.87 -6.73
CA TRP A 137 10.44 12.30 -6.81
C TRP A 137 9.56 13.06 -7.80
N SER A 138 8.85 12.37 -8.72
CA SER A 138 7.91 13.04 -9.63
C SER A 138 6.69 13.63 -8.91
N MET A 139 6.49 13.30 -7.63
CA MET A 139 5.41 13.85 -6.80
C MET A 139 5.74 15.20 -6.17
N VAL A 140 7.00 15.68 -6.25
CA VAL A 140 7.39 16.99 -5.72
C VAL A 140 6.52 18.13 -6.30
N PRO A 141 6.33 18.24 -7.64
CA PRO A 141 5.42 19.23 -8.22
C PRO A 141 3.99 19.18 -7.67
N VAL A 142 3.42 17.99 -7.52
CA VAL A 142 2.04 17.81 -7.01
C VAL A 142 1.91 18.36 -5.59
N LEU A 143 2.89 18.10 -4.73
CA LEU A 143 2.91 18.61 -3.36
C LEU A 143 3.21 20.12 -3.32
N MET A 144 4.04 20.64 -4.25
CA MET A 144 4.27 22.08 -4.36
C MET A 144 2.99 22.84 -4.73
N GLU A 145 2.15 22.31 -5.61
CA GLU A 145 0.83 22.90 -5.91
C GLU A 145 -0.04 23.01 -4.64
N GLY A 146 0.00 21.99 -3.78
CA GLY A 146 -0.72 21.99 -2.50
C GLY A 146 -0.27 23.05 -1.49
N LEU A 147 0.92 23.65 -1.65
CA LEU A 147 1.38 24.78 -0.84
C LEU A 147 0.55 26.05 -1.07
N ALA A 148 -0.12 26.16 -2.23
CA ALA A 148 -0.99 27.27 -2.57
C ALA A 148 -2.45 27.08 -2.12
N ASP A 149 -2.82 25.92 -1.56
CA ASP A 149 -4.21 25.63 -1.16
C ASP A 149 -4.70 26.62 -0.08
N LYS A 150 -5.98 26.99 -0.14
CA LYS A 150 -6.63 27.88 0.83
C LYS A 150 -6.71 27.28 2.24
N ARG A 151 -6.74 25.95 2.37
CA ARG A 151 -6.85 25.22 3.63
C ARG A 151 -5.48 25.09 4.30
N LEU A 152 -5.42 25.51 5.56
CA LEU A 152 -4.18 25.44 6.36
C LEU A 152 -3.63 24.02 6.43
N MET A 153 -4.49 23.03 6.67
CA MET A 153 -4.07 21.65 6.85
C MET A 153 -3.43 21.07 5.58
N THR A 154 -3.93 21.44 4.40
CA THR A 154 -3.38 21.01 3.12
C THR A 154 -1.98 21.59 2.89
N ARG A 155 -1.79 22.89 3.17
CA ARG A 155 -0.46 23.52 3.10
C ARG A 155 0.52 22.91 4.09
N ALA A 156 0.06 22.63 5.32
CA ALA A 156 0.87 21.99 6.35
C ALA A 156 1.31 20.57 5.94
N LEU A 157 0.39 19.76 5.42
CA LEU A 157 0.69 18.42 4.91
C LEU A 157 1.74 18.47 3.79
N CYS A 158 1.54 19.35 2.81
CA CYS A 158 2.44 19.44 1.66
C CYS A 158 3.83 19.96 2.04
N SER A 159 3.90 21.01 2.86
CA SER A 159 5.19 21.55 3.34
C SER A 159 5.94 20.55 4.22
N GLN A 160 5.23 19.79 5.05
CA GLN A 160 5.83 18.73 5.86
C GLN A 160 6.33 17.57 4.99
N ALA A 161 5.54 17.12 4.00
CA ALA A 161 5.95 16.06 3.08
C ALA A 161 7.22 16.43 2.30
N LEU A 162 7.27 17.66 1.78
CA LEU A 162 8.44 18.18 1.08
C LEU A 162 9.66 18.26 2.01
N PHE A 163 9.52 18.79 3.23
CA PHE A 163 10.61 18.84 4.20
C PHE A 163 11.11 17.45 4.62
N GLU A 164 10.21 16.48 4.80
CA GLU A 164 10.58 15.10 5.16
C GLU A 164 11.43 14.42 4.08
N ALA A 165 11.21 14.75 2.81
CA ALA A 165 11.93 14.16 1.68
C ALA A 165 13.21 14.93 1.31
N THR A 166 13.21 16.25 1.47
CA THR A 166 14.28 17.13 0.96
C THR A 166 15.15 17.73 2.06
N HIS A 167 14.64 17.79 3.29
CA HIS A 167 15.17 18.60 4.39
C HIS A 167 15.22 20.11 4.13
N GLU A 168 14.52 20.56 3.09
CA GLU A 168 14.39 21.97 2.73
C GLU A 168 13.05 22.55 3.18
N ARG A 169 13.08 23.84 3.53
CA ARG A 169 11.87 24.60 3.92
C ARG A 169 11.62 25.81 3.05
N PHE A 170 12.69 26.39 2.50
CA PHE A 170 12.69 27.67 1.78
C PHE A 170 11.87 28.78 2.44
N GLY A 171 11.84 28.82 3.77
CA GLY A 171 11.09 29.81 4.54
C GLY A 171 9.56 29.74 4.38
N PHE A 172 9.01 28.60 3.93
CA PHE A 172 7.57 28.42 3.84
C PHE A 172 6.95 28.28 5.23
N ASP A 173 6.03 29.19 5.57
CA ASP A 173 5.13 29.08 6.72
C ASP A 173 3.70 28.83 6.21
N PRO A 174 3.05 27.71 6.56
CA PRO A 174 1.66 27.46 6.17
C PRO A 174 0.68 28.50 6.73
N ASN A 175 1.00 29.19 7.83
CA ASN A 175 0.20 30.30 8.38
C ASN A 175 0.58 31.68 7.84
N GLY A 176 1.66 31.77 7.05
CA GLY A 176 2.14 33.02 6.47
C GLY A 176 1.11 33.67 5.55
N SER A 177 1.30 34.97 5.32
CA SER A 177 0.48 35.74 4.39
C SER A 177 0.58 35.17 2.97
N PRO A 178 -0.43 35.41 2.09
CA PRO A 178 -0.38 34.93 0.72
C PRO A 178 0.90 35.33 -0.04
N VAL A 179 1.42 36.53 0.21
CA VAL A 179 2.65 37.03 -0.43
C VAL A 179 3.87 36.26 0.03
N GLU A 180 4.05 36.06 1.34
CA GLU A 180 5.18 35.29 1.89
C GLU A 180 5.17 33.84 1.40
N ARG A 181 3.98 33.22 1.36
CA ARG A 181 3.83 31.87 0.83
C ARG A 181 4.16 31.80 -0.66
N ALA A 182 3.70 32.74 -1.47
CA ALA A 182 4.02 32.79 -2.89
C ALA A 182 5.53 32.89 -3.13
N SER A 183 6.22 33.82 -2.43
CA SER A 183 7.67 33.94 -2.53
C SER A 183 8.43 32.68 -2.08
N ALA A 184 7.91 31.94 -1.11
CA ALA A 184 8.48 30.64 -0.71
C ALA A 184 8.23 29.54 -1.75
N VAL A 185 7.06 29.54 -2.39
CA VAL A 185 6.75 28.64 -3.52
C VAL A 185 7.64 28.92 -4.73
N ASP A 186 7.94 30.19 -5.03
CA ASP A 186 8.88 30.55 -6.11
C ASP A 186 10.29 29.97 -5.85
N ARG A 187 10.75 29.98 -4.60
CA ARG A 187 12.03 29.35 -4.21
C ARG A 187 11.99 27.83 -4.35
N TRP A 188 10.88 27.20 -3.97
CA TRP A 188 10.64 25.77 -4.21
C TRP A 188 10.73 25.43 -5.70
N GLN A 189 10.08 26.22 -6.55
CA GLN A 189 10.09 26.04 -8.00
C GLN A 189 11.48 26.21 -8.60
N GLY A 190 12.21 27.25 -8.19
CA GLY A 190 13.59 27.47 -8.65
C GLY A 190 14.52 26.32 -8.25
N TRP A 191 14.42 25.83 -7.02
CA TRP A 191 15.19 24.67 -6.56
C TRP A 191 14.82 23.39 -7.34
N TRP A 192 13.53 23.11 -7.52
CA TRP A 192 13.09 21.92 -8.24
C TRP A 192 13.54 21.96 -9.69
N PHE A 193 13.40 23.10 -10.38
CA PHE A 193 13.85 23.28 -11.75
C PHE A 193 15.35 23.03 -11.92
N ALA A 194 16.17 23.58 -11.01
CA ALA A 194 17.62 23.34 -11.01
C ALA A 194 17.93 21.85 -10.83
N ARG A 195 17.23 21.17 -9.91
CA ARG A 195 17.43 19.75 -9.62
C ARG A 195 16.96 18.81 -10.74
N SER A 196 15.80 19.09 -11.33
CA SER A 196 15.23 18.25 -12.38
C SER A 196 15.93 18.44 -13.72
N GLY A 197 16.59 19.58 -13.93
CA GLY A 197 17.41 19.86 -15.11
C GLY A 197 18.77 19.13 -15.12
N ASP A 198 19.28 18.77 -13.94
CA ASP A 198 20.42 17.87 -13.80
C ASP A 198 19.95 16.42 -13.98
N SER A 199 20.02 15.93 -15.23
CA SER A 199 19.55 14.61 -15.68
C SER A 199 20.21 13.44 -14.93
N LEU A 200 19.66 13.10 -13.78
CA LEU A 200 19.86 11.85 -13.04
C LEU A 200 18.53 11.23 -12.58
N LEU A 201 17.38 11.81 -12.93
CA LEU A 201 16.04 11.40 -12.46
C LEU A 201 15.17 10.75 -13.56
N ASP A 202 15.72 10.55 -14.77
CA ASP A 202 15.04 9.90 -15.91
C ASP A 202 15.27 8.37 -15.99
N SER A 203 15.81 7.74 -14.93
CA SER A 203 16.16 6.31 -14.91
C SER A 203 15.31 5.50 -13.95
#